data_AF-A0A7R9S1N8-F1
#
_entry.id   AF-A0A7R9S1N8-F1
#
_cell.length_a   1.000
_cell.length_b   1.000
_cell.length_c   1.000
_cell.angle_alpha   90.00
_cell.angle_beta   90.00
_cell.angle_gamma   90.00
#
_symmetry.space_group_name_H-M   'P 1'
#
loop_
_entity.id
_entity.type
_entity.pdbx_description
1 polymer ?
#
loop_
_entity_poly.entity_id
_entity_poly.type
_entity_poly.pdbx_seq_one_letter_code
_entity_poly.pdbx_strand_id
1 'polypeptide(L)'
;IPASSHFRAYMALHLTGKKCNFSFCLPSPGASPSIVEIVCTKPSAIFYCELLFYWGYSTCSPMVISNSINLPSFEELTVEEVPLGSASLLAGSFHVGKYCENIFNEFTLCRQENTDPRKCLAIGKHVTSCSMEFFKKVKKSCAAEFSKYATCIEKSSHDNSLAPCRVTQMAYDKCMEENHGMVRPEYGYFARMTIHDTNLPKQEQSPQFENVPIGLPADYPRPDPKYGERKYSGIFQ
;
A
#
# COMPACT_ATOMS: atom_id res chain seq x y z
N ILE A 1 2.03 10.35 29.26
CA ILE A 1 1.33 11.61 29.62
C ILE A 1 2.02 12.72 28.83
N PRO A 2 1.35 13.51 27.97
CA PRO A 2 -0.05 13.94 28.08
C PRO A 2 -0.96 13.28 27.02
N ALA A 3 -1.76 12.33 27.48
CA ALA A 3 -3.03 11.99 26.84
C ALA A 3 -4.09 12.83 27.58
N SER A 4 -4.44 14.02 27.07
CA SER A 4 -5.55 14.79 27.67
C SER A 4 -6.26 15.78 26.75
N SER A 5 -5.75 16.09 25.56
CA SER A 5 -6.43 17.02 24.62
C SER A 5 -7.34 16.30 23.60
N HIS A 6 -6.95 15.13 23.10
CA HIS A 6 -7.73 14.41 22.08
C HIS A 6 -9.07 13.86 22.59
N PHE A 7 -9.16 13.46 23.85
CA PHE A 7 -10.37 12.84 24.42
C PHE A 7 -11.48 13.86 24.72
N ARG A 8 -11.14 15.13 24.94
CA ARG A 8 -12.15 16.19 25.16
C ARG A 8 -12.88 16.62 23.88
N ALA A 9 -12.25 16.48 22.71
CA ALA A 9 -12.89 16.79 21.44
C ALA A 9 -13.92 15.71 21.02
N TYR A 10 -13.65 14.45 21.33
CA TYR A 10 -14.55 13.33 20.99
C TYR A 10 -15.88 13.37 21.75
N MET A 11 -15.88 13.83 23.01
CA MET A 11 -17.09 13.97 23.82
C MET A 11 -17.96 15.18 23.45
N ALA A 12 -17.37 16.24 22.87
CA ALA A 12 -18.14 17.43 22.49
C ALA A 12 -18.95 17.25 21.19
N LEU A 13 -18.55 16.33 20.31
CA LEU A 13 -19.21 16.07 19.02
C LEU A 13 -20.46 15.18 19.11
N HIS A 14 -20.65 14.47 20.22
CA HIS A 14 -21.84 13.61 20.41
C HIS A 14 -23.11 14.38 20.81
N LEU A 15 -23.03 15.67 21.14
CA LEU A 15 -24.17 16.46 21.63
C LEU A 15 -24.82 17.38 20.60
N THR A 16 -24.27 17.51 19.39
CA THR A 16 -24.93 18.25 18.31
C THR A 16 -25.01 17.36 17.08
N GLY A 17 -26.19 16.79 16.83
CA GLY A 17 -26.49 15.92 15.67
C GLY A 17 -26.37 16.61 14.31
N LYS A 18 -25.18 17.10 13.96
CA LYS A 18 -24.86 17.70 12.67
C LYS A 18 -23.79 16.85 11.98
N LYS A 19 -24.12 16.38 10.77
CA LYS A 19 -23.24 15.61 9.91
C LYS A 19 -22.08 16.51 9.44
N CYS A 20 -20.86 16.25 9.89
CA CYS A 20 -19.65 16.82 9.33
C CYS A 20 -18.98 15.77 8.44
N ASN A 21 -18.71 16.09 7.18
CA ASN A 21 -17.92 15.24 6.30
C ASN A 21 -16.43 15.45 6.61
N PHE A 22 -15.72 14.35 6.89
CA PHE A 22 -14.27 14.33 7.02
C PHE A 22 -13.63 14.06 5.65
N SER A 23 -12.77 14.98 5.20
CA SER A 23 -11.88 14.75 4.06
C SER A 23 -10.45 14.60 4.55
N PHE A 24 -9.86 13.43 4.32
CA PHE A 24 -8.42 13.20 4.49
C PHE A 24 -7.75 13.31 3.11
N CYS A 25 -6.85 14.27 2.93
CA CYS A 25 -5.97 14.33 1.77
C CYS A 25 -4.65 13.63 2.13
N LEU A 26 -4.28 12.59 1.38
CA LEU A 26 -2.93 12.01 1.44
C LEU A 26 -1.97 12.88 0.63
N PRO A 27 -0.78 13.24 1.16
CA PRO A 27 0.25 13.92 0.37
C PRO A 27 0.83 12.95 -0.68
N SER A 28 1.11 13.46 -1.88
CA SER A 28 1.89 12.75 -2.89
C SER A 28 3.34 12.52 -2.41
N PRO A 29 4.05 11.52 -2.95
CA PRO A 29 5.39 11.18 -2.47
C PRO A 29 6.37 12.31 -2.80
N GLY A 30 6.84 13.04 -1.78
CA GLY A 30 7.90 14.05 -1.91
C GLY A 30 7.68 15.37 -1.16
N ALA A 31 6.54 15.60 -0.51
CA ALA A 31 6.29 16.84 0.24
C ALA A 31 6.32 16.62 1.77
N SER A 32 7.03 17.50 2.49
CA SER A 32 7.08 17.53 3.96
C SER A 32 5.71 17.87 4.58
N PRO A 33 5.36 17.37 5.78
CA PRO A 33 4.04 17.56 6.35
C PRO A 33 3.86 18.98 6.88
N SER A 34 2.98 19.76 6.26
CA SER A 34 2.43 20.99 6.83
C SER A 34 1.06 20.73 7.47
N ILE A 35 0.82 21.47 8.55
CA ILE A 35 -0.28 21.39 9.52
C ILE A 35 -1.67 21.30 8.86
N VAL A 36 -2.49 20.37 9.35
CA VAL A 36 -3.92 20.26 9.02
C VAL A 36 -4.69 21.30 9.85
N GLU A 37 -5.05 22.42 9.25
CA GLU A 37 -6.10 23.30 9.80
C GLU A 37 -7.48 22.70 9.51
N ILE A 38 -8.30 22.53 10.56
CA ILE A 38 -9.71 22.15 10.45
C ILE A 38 -10.51 23.44 10.26
N VAL A 39 -10.87 23.78 9.03
CA VAL A 39 -11.78 24.90 8.74
C VAL A 39 -13.21 24.37 8.62
N CYS A 40 -14.03 24.61 9.65
CA CYS A 40 -15.47 24.42 9.57
C CYS A 40 -16.11 25.62 8.85
N THR A 41 -16.41 25.51 7.56
CA THR A 41 -17.17 26.54 6.84
C THR A 41 -18.68 26.40 7.07
N LYS A 42 -19.33 27.48 7.51
CA LYS A 42 -20.79 27.63 7.51
C LYS A 42 -21.31 27.74 6.06
N PRO A 43 -22.53 27.29 5.75
CA PRO A 43 -23.07 27.27 4.40
C PRO A 43 -23.80 28.58 4.10
N SER A 44 -23.08 29.64 3.73
CA SER A 44 -23.67 30.81 3.05
C SER A 44 -22.61 31.83 2.68
N ALA A 45 -22.02 31.72 1.48
CA ALA A 45 -21.60 32.85 0.66
C ALA A 45 -20.92 32.34 -0.61
N ILE A 46 -21.57 32.61 -1.74
CA ILE A 46 -20.96 32.60 -3.07
C ILE A 46 -19.92 33.72 -3.07
N PHE A 47 -18.63 33.37 -3.03
CA PHE A 47 -17.56 34.31 -3.37
C PHE A 47 -16.75 33.75 -4.53
N TYR A 48 -16.73 34.57 -5.56
CA TYR A 48 -16.26 34.37 -6.91
C TYR A 48 -14.91 33.64 -7.02
N CYS A 49 -14.94 32.70 -7.97
CA CYS A 49 -13.86 32.21 -8.80
C CYS A 49 -12.97 33.35 -9.34
N GLU A 50 -11.71 32.99 -9.64
CA GLU A 50 -10.64 33.79 -10.26
C GLU A 50 -9.73 34.61 -9.34
N LEU A 51 -8.59 34.02 -8.95
CA LEU A 51 -7.28 34.36 -9.53
C LEU A 51 -6.17 33.70 -8.71
N LEU A 52 -5.42 32.84 -9.41
CA LEU A 52 -4.05 32.41 -9.09
C LEU A 52 -3.89 31.51 -7.87
N PHE A 53 -3.51 30.25 -8.09
CA PHE A 53 -2.09 29.90 -8.14
C PHE A 53 -1.92 28.41 -8.45
N TYR A 54 -1.28 28.15 -9.59
CA TYR A 54 -0.47 26.98 -9.91
C TYR A 54 -0.15 26.11 -8.70
N TRP A 55 -0.77 24.94 -8.56
CA TRP A 55 -0.19 23.66 -8.17
C TRP A 55 -1.26 22.64 -8.55
N GLY A 56 -0.89 21.63 -9.34
CA GLY A 56 -1.81 20.59 -9.79
C GLY A 56 -2.37 19.83 -8.59
N TYR A 57 -3.53 20.28 -8.10
CA TYR A 57 -4.35 19.53 -7.17
C TYR A 57 -4.87 18.31 -7.93
N SER A 58 -4.12 17.22 -7.79
CA SER A 58 -4.64 15.87 -8.00
C SER A 58 -6.00 15.82 -7.34
N THR A 59 -7.04 15.57 -8.13
CA THR A 59 -8.41 15.47 -7.64
C THR A 59 -8.45 14.38 -6.59
N CYS A 60 -8.47 14.76 -5.31
CA CYS A 60 -8.77 13.84 -4.23
C CYS A 60 -10.26 13.52 -4.34
N SER A 61 -10.60 12.55 -5.20
CA SER A 61 -11.96 12.01 -5.24
C SER A 61 -12.26 11.46 -3.85
N PRO A 62 -13.29 11.94 -3.15
CA PRO A 62 -13.69 11.34 -1.89
C PRO A 62 -14.08 9.90 -2.19
N MET A 63 -13.44 8.94 -1.50
CA MET A 63 -13.89 7.55 -1.48
C MET A 63 -15.21 7.50 -0.70
N VAL A 64 -16.32 7.87 -1.34
CA VAL A 64 -17.66 7.74 -0.76
C VAL A 64 -18.07 6.29 -0.93
N ILE A 65 -18.01 5.52 0.16
CA ILE A 65 -18.58 4.16 0.19
C ILE A 65 -20.10 4.32 0.12
N SER A 66 -20.69 4.01 -1.04
CA SER A 66 -22.14 3.93 -1.22
C SER A 66 -22.67 2.57 -0.73
N ASN A 67 -23.95 2.52 -0.33
CA ASN A 67 -24.63 1.30 0.12
C ASN A 67 -24.69 0.16 -0.92
N SER A 68 -24.28 0.42 -2.18
CA SER A 68 -24.24 -0.56 -3.27
C SER A 68 -23.00 -1.46 -3.24
N ILE A 69 -22.06 -1.20 -2.33
CA ILE A 69 -20.82 -1.96 -2.22
C ILE A 69 -21.03 -3.10 -1.21
N ASN A 70 -20.93 -4.35 -1.65
CA ASN A 70 -21.06 -5.53 -0.79
C ASN A 70 -19.79 -5.73 0.06
N LEU A 71 -19.81 -5.29 1.33
CA LEU A 71 -18.70 -5.51 2.27
C LEU A 71 -18.85 -6.87 2.95
N PRO A 72 -17.73 -7.57 3.19
CA PRO A 72 -17.73 -8.79 4.00
C PRO A 72 -18.18 -8.49 5.43
N SER A 73 -18.67 -9.52 6.11
CA SER A 73 -19.07 -9.44 7.52
C SER A 73 -17.87 -9.18 8.44
N PHE A 74 -18.11 -8.62 9.64
CA PHE A 74 -17.03 -8.41 10.61
C PHE A 74 -16.38 -9.72 11.09
N GLU A 75 -17.17 -10.79 11.18
CA GLU A 75 -16.68 -12.13 11.59
C GLU A 75 -15.68 -12.72 10.60
N GLU A 76 -15.86 -12.43 9.30
CA GLU A 76 -14.89 -12.82 8.28
C GLU A 76 -13.59 -12.02 8.36
N LEU A 77 -13.61 -10.82 8.94
CA LEU A 77 -12.44 -9.97 9.03
C LEU A 77 -11.63 -10.19 10.31
N THR A 78 -12.26 -10.71 11.37
CA THR A 78 -11.58 -10.97 12.64
C THR A 78 -10.62 -12.15 12.53
N VAL A 79 -9.32 -11.88 12.65
CA VAL A 79 -8.22 -12.86 12.67
C VAL A 79 -7.27 -12.52 13.83
N GLU A 80 -6.54 -13.51 14.36
CA GLU A 80 -5.47 -13.27 15.33
C GLU A 80 -4.37 -12.41 14.67
N GLU A 81 -4.26 -11.16 15.10
CA GLU A 81 -3.24 -10.22 14.62
C GLU A 81 -1.85 -10.55 15.18
N VAL A 82 -0.80 -10.16 14.44
CA VAL A 82 0.59 -10.30 14.91
C VAL A 82 0.91 -9.15 15.87
N PRO A 83 1.06 -9.40 17.18
CA PRO A 83 1.17 -8.33 18.19
C PRO A 83 2.63 -7.89 18.35
N LEU A 84 3.28 -7.44 17.27
CA LEU A 84 4.68 -7.03 17.25
C LEU A 84 4.85 -5.60 16.74
N GLY A 85 5.83 -4.89 17.31
CA GLY A 85 6.23 -3.57 16.82
C GLY A 85 6.95 -3.63 15.47
N SER A 86 7.03 -2.50 14.78
CA SER A 86 7.65 -2.38 13.44
C SER A 86 9.09 -2.88 13.40
N ALA A 87 9.91 -2.56 14.40
CA ALA A 87 11.30 -2.99 14.45
C ALA A 87 11.46 -4.50 14.70
N SER A 88 10.55 -5.12 15.47
CA SER A 88 10.52 -6.58 15.64
C SER A 88 10.14 -7.29 14.33
N LEU A 89 9.17 -6.74 13.60
CA LEU A 89 8.81 -7.26 12.27
C LEU A 89 9.97 -7.07 11.27
N LEU A 90 10.67 -5.94 11.32
CA LEU A 90 11.84 -5.67 10.49
C LEU A 90 12.99 -6.63 10.80
N ALA A 91 13.26 -6.89 12.08
CA ALA A 91 14.26 -7.85 12.54
C ALA A 91 14.01 -9.26 11.98
N GLY A 92 12.75 -9.70 12.02
CA GLY A 92 12.33 -11.03 11.54
C GLY A 92 12.13 -11.14 10.03
N SER A 93 12.06 -10.02 9.29
CA SER A 93 11.57 -9.95 7.90
C SER A 93 12.23 -10.94 6.94
N PHE A 94 13.55 -11.08 6.98
CA PHE A 94 14.29 -11.99 6.09
C PHE A 94 13.95 -13.47 6.33
N HIS A 95 13.80 -13.86 7.59
CA HIS A 95 13.53 -15.25 7.98
C HIS A 95 12.04 -15.60 7.81
N VAL A 96 11.14 -14.68 8.19
CA VAL A 96 9.69 -14.83 7.93
C VAL A 96 9.42 -14.95 6.44
N GLY A 97 10.03 -14.08 5.64
CA GLY A 97 9.85 -14.07 4.18
C GLY A 97 10.31 -15.37 3.54
N LYS A 98 11.38 -16.00 4.05
CA LYS A 98 11.84 -17.29 3.56
C LYS A 98 10.97 -18.46 4.05
N TYR A 99 10.48 -18.40 5.29
CA TYR A 99 9.65 -19.44 5.88
C TYR A 99 8.23 -19.46 5.28
N CYS A 100 7.62 -18.30 5.07
CA CYS A 100 6.26 -18.13 4.54
C CYS A 100 6.22 -17.79 3.03
N GLU A 101 7.30 -18.04 2.29
CA GLU A 101 7.48 -17.60 0.90
C GLU A 101 6.30 -17.98 -0.02
N ASN A 102 5.87 -19.25 0.04
CA ASN A 102 4.78 -19.74 -0.80
C ASN A 102 3.47 -18.99 -0.59
N ILE A 103 3.08 -18.77 0.67
CA ILE A 103 1.82 -18.12 1.04
C ILE A 103 1.86 -16.62 0.72
N PHE A 104 3.01 -15.98 0.92
CA PHE A 104 3.19 -14.55 0.62
C PHE A 104 3.15 -14.29 -0.88
N ASN A 105 3.73 -15.18 -1.67
CA ASN A 105 3.68 -15.12 -3.13
C ASN A 105 2.25 -15.36 -3.63
N GLU A 106 1.52 -16.31 -3.06
CA GLU A 106 0.11 -16.55 -3.38
C GLU A 106 -0.75 -15.31 -3.11
N PHE A 107 -0.57 -14.67 -1.96
CA PHE A 107 -1.30 -13.44 -1.61
C PHE A 107 -0.97 -12.28 -2.55
N THR A 108 0.31 -12.11 -2.87
CA THR A 108 0.78 -11.03 -3.76
C THR A 108 0.26 -11.26 -5.17
N LEU A 109 0.30 -12.49 -5.67
CA LEU A 109 -0.25 -12.84 -6.98
C LEU A 109 -1.77 -12.62 -7.01
N CYS A 110 -2.50 -13.08 -6.00
CA CYS A 110 -3.94 -12.85 -5.89
C CYS A 110 -4.28 -11.35 -5.97
N ARG A 111 -3.52 -10.49 -5.29
CA ARG A 111 -3.74 -9.03 -5.29
C ARG A 111 -3.27 -8.35 -6.58
N GLN A 112 -2.33 -8.93 -7.30
CA GLN A 112 -1.88 -8.42 -8.60
C GLN A 112 -2.86 -8.79 -9.71
N GLU A 113 -3.40 -10.00 -9.68
CA GLU A 113 -4.39 -10.48 -10.66
C GLU A 113 -5.77 -9.90 -10.39
N ASN A 114 -6.19 -9.84 -9.12
CA ASN A 114 -7.47 -9.29 -8.71
C ASN A 114 -7.31 -7.84 -8.24
N THR A 115 -8.06 -6.93 -8.84
CA THR A 115 -8.16 -5.55 -8.34
C THR A 115 -8.94 -5.45 -7.02
N ASP A 116 -9.79 -6.43 -6.71
CA ASP A 116 -10.64 -6.45 -5.51
C ASP A 116 -9.95 -7.12 -4.30
N PRO A 117 -9.72 -6.43 -3.17
CA PRO A 117 -9.05 -7.02 -2.01
C PRO A 117 -9.90 -8.09 -1.28
N ARG A 118 -11.23 -8.12 -1.50
CA ARG A 118 -12.15 -9.03 -0.81
C ARG A 118 -11.94 -10.49 -1.18
N LYS A 119 -11.57 -10.76 -2.43
CA LYS A 119 -11.35 -12.11 -2.95
C LYS A 119 -10.12 -12.77 -2.32
N CYS A 120 -9.14 -11.97 -1.89
CA CYS A 120 -7.87 -12.44 -1.33
C CYS A 120 -7.87 -12.52 0.21
N LEU A 121 -9.00 -12.29 0.89
CA LEU A 121 -9.07 -12.28 2.35
C LEU A 121 -8.71 -13.62 2.97
N ALA A 122 -9.16 -14.74 2.38
CA ALA A 122 -8.85 -16.09 2.88
C ALA A 122 -7.33 -16.35 2.93
N ILE A 123 -6.63 -16.03 1.83
CA ILE A 123 -5.16 -16.15 1.73
C ILE A 123 -4.48 -15.18 2.70
N GLY A 124 -5.04 -13.98 2.88
CA GLY A 124 -4.57 -13.02 3.89
C GLY A 124 -4.58 -13.59 5.32
N LYS A 125 -5.58 -14.41 5.67
CA LYS A 125 -5.59 -15.13 6.97
C LYS A 125 -4.47 -16.15 7.07
N HIS A 126 -4.15 -16.82 5.96
CA HIS A 126 -3.03 -17.76 5.92
C HIS A 126 -1.68 -17.05 6.10
N VAL A 127 -1.49 -15.87 5.50
CA VAL A 127 -0.31 -15.01 5.68
C VAL A 127 -0.08 -14.66 7.16
N THR A 128 -1.13 -14.21 7.86
CA THR A 128 -1.03 -13.83 9.28
C THR A 128 -0.82 -15.05 10.17
N SER A 129 -1.51 -16.16 9.90
CA SER A 129 -1.32 -17.41 10.65
C SER A 129 0.10 -17.97 10.53
N CYS A 130 0.68 -17.99 9.33
CA CYS A 130 2.05 -18.45 9.09
C CYS A 130 3.07 -17.56 9.82
N SER A 131 2.87 -16.24 9.77
CA SER A 131 3.70 -15.27 10.49
C SER A 131 3.64 -15.51 12.01
N MET A 132 2.45 -15.77 12.55
CA MET A 132 2.27 -16.07 13.98
C MET A 132 2.95 -17.38 14.38
N GLU A 133 2.84 -18.43 13.57
CA GLU A 133 3.54 -19.69 13.82
C GLU A 133 5.06 -19.50 13.83
N PHE A 134 5.60 -18.73 12.88
CA PHE A 134 7.01 -18.40 12.83
C PHE A 134 7.48 -17.69 14.11
N PHE A 135 6.79 -16.61 14.53
CA PHE A 135 7.18 -15.87 15.72
C PHE A 135 6.99 -16.70 17.00
N LYS A 136 6.00 -17.60 17.05
CA LYS A 136 5.85 -18.59 18.12
C LYS A 136 7.05 -19.56 18.17
N LYS A 137 7.62 -19.95 17.03
CA LYS A 137 8.84 -20.77 16.96
C LYS A 137 10.10 -20.01 17.41
N VAL A 138 10.29 -18.79 16.90
CA VAL A 138 11.44 -17.93 17.29
C VAL A 138 11.42 -17.63 18.79
N LYS A 139 10.24 -17.38 19.37
CA LYS A 139 10.08 -17.15 20.80
C LYS A 139 10.47 -18.36 21.65
N LYS A 140 10.33 -19.59 21.15
CA LYS A 140 10.67 -20.82 21.88
C LYS A 140 12.18 -21.09 21.91
N SER A 141 12.90 -20.76 20.84
CA SER A 141 14.34 -21.07 20.70
C SER A 141 15.26 -19.87 20.87
N CYS A 142 14.97 -18.74 20.22
CA CYS A 142 15.90 -17.63 19.98
C CYS A 142 15.41 -16.30 20.58
N ALA A 143 14.53 -16.31 21.58
CA ALA A 143 13.93 -15.09 22.14
C ALA A 143 14.96 -14.07 22.65
N ALA A 144 16.05 -14.53 23.28
CA ALA A 144 17.07 -13.65 23.84
C ALA A 144 17.83 -12.89 22.74
N GLU A 145 18.27 -13.57 21.69
CA GLU A 145 19.01 -12.93 20.59
C GLU A 145 18.09 -12.08 19.71
N PHE A 146 16.87 -12.55 19.47
CA PHE A 146 15.87 -11.79 18.72
C PHE A 146 15.51 -10.47 19.42
N SER A 147 15.28 -10.50 20.74
CA SER A 147 14.95 -9.27 21.49
C SER A 147 16.10 -8.28 21.55
N LYS A 148 17.35 -8.73 21.68
CA LYS A 148 18.54 -7.86 21.58
C LYS A 148 18.64 -7.21 20.21
N TYR A 149 18.40 -7.97 19.14
CA TYR A 149 18.46 -7.45 17.78
C TYR A 149 17.34 -6.44 17.50
N ALA A 150 16.09 -6.77 17.87
CA ALA A 150 14.96 -5.84 17.74
C ALA A 150 15.19 -4.56 18.55
N THR A 151 15.65 -4.66 19.79
CA THR A 151 15.95 -3.50 20.64
C THR A 151 17.07 -2.64 20.06
N CYS A 152 18.07 -3.25 19.41
CA CYS A 152 19.11 -2.50 18.72
C CYS A 152 18.51 -1.65 17.61
N ILE A 153 17.68 -2.23 16.74
CA ILE A 153 17.04 -1.52 15.62
C ILE A 153 16.19 -0.34 16.13
N GLU A 154 15.41 -0.56 17.19
CA GLU A 154 14.58 0.49 17.80
C GLU A 154 15.39 1.64 18.38
N LYS A 155 16.58 1.35 18.95
CA LYS A 155 17.40 2.36 19.64
C LYS A 155 18.44 3.03 18.75
N SER A 156 18.86 2.39 17.68
CA SER A 156 20.04 2.82 16.93
C SER A 156 19.78 4.01 16.02
N SER A 157 18.59 4.13 15.46
CA SER A 157 18.27 5.18 14.49
C SER A 157 16.77 5.46 14.46
N HIS A 158 16.40 6.72 14.23
CA HIS A 158 14.99 7.11 14.03
C HIS A 158 14.35 6.36 12.84
N ASP A 159 15.15 6.05 11.82
CA ASP A 159 14.66 5.44 10.58
C ASP A 159 14.76 3.89 10.56
N ASN A 160 15.00 3.26 11.72
CA ASN A 160 15.15 1.80 11.85
C ASN A 160 16.25 1.20 10.94
N SER A 161 17.38 1.89 10.79
CA SER A 161 18.51 1.41 9.97
C SER A 161 19.11 0.11 10.49
N LEU A 162 19.39 -0.83 9.59
CA LEU A 162 20.01 -2.13 9.90
C LEU A 162 21.55 -2.08 9.99
N ALA A 163 22.18 -1.03 9.45
CA ALA A 163 23.64 -0.89 9.41
C ALA A 163 24.33 -0.91 10.79
N PRO A 164 23.83 -0.25 11.85
CA PRO A 164 24.48 -0.26 13.15
C PRO A 164 24.33 -1.59 13.92
N CYS A 165 23.37 -2.44 13.55
CA CYS A 165 23.00 -3.63 14.31
C CYS A 165 23.56 -4.95 13.73
N ARG A 166 24.67 -4.91 12.98
CA ARG A 166 25.24 -6.13 12.36
C ARG A 166 25.76 -7.16 13.35
N VAL A 167 26.26 -6.72 14.52
CA VAL A 167 26.77 -7.64 15.55
C VAL A 167 25.64 -8.45 16.17
N THR A 168 24.54 -7.79 16.54
CA THR A 168 23.35 -8.46 17.09
C THR A 168 22.62 -9.27 16.02
N GLN A 169 22.66 -8.82 14.77
CA GLN A 169 22.15 -9.60 13.63
C GLN A 169 22.89 -10.93 13.48
N MET A 170 24.23 -10.95 13.55
CA MET A 170 25.01 -12.19 13.44
C MET A 170 24.67 -13.19 14.55
N ALA A 171 24.46 -12.71 15.77
CA ALA A 171 24.06 -13.57 16.90
C ALA A 171 22.67 -14.18 16.68
N TYR A 172 21.73 -13.40 16.15
CA TYR A 172 20.39 -13.88 15.81
C TYR A 172 20.41 -14.87 14.62
N ASP A 173 21.10 -14.53 13.53
CA ASP A 173 21.20 -15.37 12.34
C ASP A 173 21.85 -16.73 12.69
N LYS A 174 22.88 -16.73 13.54
CA LYS A 174 23.51 -17.97 14.05
C LYS A 174 22.52 -18.83 14.85
N CYS A 175 21.70 -18.24 15.73
CA CYS A 175 20.70 -18.98 16.49
C CYS A 175 19.64 -19.64 15.59
N MET A 176 19.25 -18.96 14.50
CA MET A 176 18.27 -19.46 13.53
C MET A 176 18.83 -20.62 12.70
N GLU A 177 20.11 -20.53 12.33
CA GLU A 177 20.82 -21.60 11.62
C GLU A 177 20.97 -22.85 12.51
N GLU A 178 21.41 -22.68 13.76
CA GLU A 178 21.66 -23.80 14.69
C GLU A 178 20.38 -24.53 15.11
N ASN A 179 19.26 -23.81 15.34
CA ASN A 179 18.04 -24.42 15.88
C ASN A 179 17.00 -24.81 14.82
N HIS A 180 16.92 -24.05 13.71
CA HIS A 180 15.89 -24.25 12.69
C HIS A 180 16.47 -24.59 11.31
N GLY A 181 17.80 -24.64 11.16
CA GLY A 181 18.44 -24.93 9.87
C GLY A 181 18.14 -23.89 8.79
N MET A 182 17.73 -22.67 9.20
CA MET A 182 17.35 -21.61 8.28
C MET A 182 18.49 -20.61 8.13
N VAL A 183 19.14 -20.64 6.98
CA VAL A 183 20.16 -19.66 6.60
C VAL A 183 19.47 -18.41 6.05
N ARG A 184 19.99 -17.24 6.43
CA ARG A 184 19.52 -15.96 5.90
C ARG A 184 19.72 -15.92 4.36
N PRO A 185 18.70 -15.56 3.58
CA PRO A 185 18.84 -15.45 2.12
C PRO A 185 19.88 -14.41 1.70
N GLU A 186 20.49 -14.64 0.54
CA GLU A 186 21.43 -13.70 -0.08
C GLU A 186 20.76 -12.35 -0.40
N TYR A 187 21.58 -11.30 -0.48
CA TYR A 187 21.14 -10.02 -1.01
C TYR A 187 20.50 -10.16 -2.39
N GLY A 188 19.32 -9.56 -2.58
CA GLY A 188 18.58 -9.65 -3.83
C GLY A 188 17.71 -10.90 -4.00
N TYR A 189 17.76 -11.87 -3.07
CA TYR A 189 16.92 -13.09 -3.14
C TYR A 189 15.44 -12.76 -3.40
N PHE A 190 14.87 -11.85 -2.60
CA PHE A 190 13.47 -11.41 -2.67
C PHE A 190 13.17 -10.45 -3.83
N ALA A 191 14.20 -9.90 -4.48
CA ALA A 191 14.02 -9.04 -5.65
C ALA A 191 13.93 -9.84 -6.96
N ARG A 192 14.23 -11.13 -6.92
CA ARG A 192 14.09 -12.02 -8.08
C ARG A 192 12.62 -12.34 -8.30
N MET A 193 12.23 -12.41 -9.57
CA MET A 193 10.89 -12.87 -9.93
C MET A 193 10.75 -14.35 -9.59
N THR A 194 9.74 -14.67 -8.80
CA THR A 194 9.36 -16.05 -8.45
C THR A 194 8.19 -16.48 -9.32
N ILE A 195 8.30 -17.63 -9.98
CA ILE A 195 7.17 -18.28 -10.64
C ILE A 195 6.44 -19.08 -9.56
N HIS A 196 5.16 -18.80 -9.36
CA HIS A 196 4.34 -19.45 -8.34
C HIS A 196 3.11 -20.08 -9.00
N ASP A 197 2.98 -21.38 -8.86
CA ASP A 197 1.86 -22.14 -9.43
C ASP A 197 0.67 -22.06 -8.48
N THR A 198 -0.42 -21.42 -8.92
CA THR A 198 -1.66 -21.31 -8.15
C THR A 198 -2.74 -22.24 -8.69
N ASN A 199 -3.56 -22.76 -7.78
CA ASN A 199 -4.76 -23.54 -8.12
C ASN A 199 -5.98 -22.65 -8.43
N LEU A 200 -5.83 -21.32 -8.29
CA LEU A 200 -6.88 -20.35 -8.53
C LEU A 200 -7.08 -20.16 -10.04
N PRO A 201 -8.32 -20.09 -10.52
CA PRO A 201 -8.57 -19.79 -11.93
C PRO A 201 -8.07 -18.38 -12.23
N LYS A 202 -7.22 -18.27 -13.25
CA LYS A 202 -6.75 -16.98 -13.76
C LYS A 202 -7.96 -16.14 -14.17
N GLN A 203 -7.99 -14.88 -13.75
CA GLN A 203 -9.03 -13.97 -14.23
C GLN A 203 -8.86 -13.73 -15.73
N GLU A 204 -9.95 -13.93 -16.47
CA GLU A 204 -10.00 -13.62 -17.88
C GLU A 204 -9.82 -12.11 -18.05
N GLN A 205 -8.74 -11.73 -18.73
CA GLN A 205 -8.49 -10.32 -19.02
C GLN A 205 -9.61 -9.84 -19.94
N SER A 206 -10.20 -8.68 -19.62
CA SER A 206 -11.17 -8.05 -20.51
C SER A 206 -10.57 -7.97 -21.91
N PRO A 207 -11.30 -8.36 -22.98
CA PRO A 207 -10.77 -8.32 -24.32
C PRO A 207 -10.26 -6.91 -24.58
N GLN A 208 -8.96 -6.79 -24.81
CA GLN A 208 -8.42 -5.54 -25.33
C GLN A 208 -8.94 -5.46 -26.75
N PHE A 209 -9.97 -4.62 -26.94
CA PHE A 209 -10.34 -4.23 -28.27
C PHE A 209 -9.12 -3.53 -28.86
N GLU A 210 -8.50 -4.15 -29.86
CA GLU A 210 -7.51 -3.48 -30.67
C GLU A 210 -8.21 -2.25 -31.23
N ASN A 211 -7.87 -1.07 -30.70
CA ASN A 211 -8.22 0.22 -31.30
C ASN A 211 -7.33 0.42 -32.54
N VAL A 212 -7.22 -0.62 -33.37
CA VAL A 212 -6.63 -0.53 -34.69
C VAL A 212 -7.80 -0.06 -35.54
N PRO A 213 -7.89 1.23 -35.92
CA PRO A 213 -8.77 1.57 -37.00
C PRO A 213 -8.36 0.66 -38.15
N ILE A 214 -9.31 -0.14 -38.66
CA ILE A 214 -9.11 -0.95 -39.85
C ILE A 214 -8.55 0.01 -40.89
N GLY A 215 -7.26 -0.13 -41.19
CA GLY A 215 -6.57 0.78 -42.09
C GLY A 215 -7.33 0.80 -43.41
N LEU A 216 -7.46 1.97 -44.03
CA LEU A 216 -8.02 2.02 -45.37
C LEU A 216 -7.15 1.12 -46.27
N PRO A 217 -7.76 0.33 -47.19
CA PRO A 217 -7.01 -0.53 -48.09
C PRO A 217 -6.00 0.28 -48.88
N ALA A 218 -4.87 -0.33 -49.27
CA ALA A 218 -3.79 0.35 -49.98
C ALA A 218 -4.24 1.02 -51.29
N ASP A 219 -5.29 0.48 -51.91
CA ASP A 219 -5.90 0.95 -53.16
C ASP A 219 -6.94 2.06 -52.97
N TYR A 220 -7.17 2.52 -51.73
CA TYR A 220 -8.12 3.61 -51.49
C TYR A 220 -7.62 4.91 -52.13
N PRO A 221 -8.42 5.60 -52.96
CA PRO A 221 -7.99 6.82 -53.62
C PRO A 221 -7.67 7.89 -52.57
N ARG A 222 -6.45 8.42 -52.64
CA ARG A 222 -5.97 9.54 -51.81
C ARG A 222 -5.96 10.81 -52.66
N PRO A 223 -7.11 11.51 -52.79
CA PRO A 223 -7.15 12.76 -53.54
C PRO A 223 -6.35 13.84 -52.80
N ASP A 224 -5.82 14.80 -53.56
CA ASP A 224 -5.15 15.95 -53.00
C ASP A 224 -6.08 16.73 -52.04
N PRO A 225 -5.54 17.32 -50.96
CA PRO A 225 -6.34 18.07 -50.01
C PRO A 225 -7.04 19.26 -50.68
N LYS A 226 -8.37 19.35 -50.52
CA LYS A 226 -9.26 20.35 -51.17
C LYS A 226 -8.79 21.81 -51.12
N TYR A 227 -8.00 22.20 -50.11
CA TYR A 227 -7.53 23.57 -49.89
C TYR A 227 -6.01 23.62 -49.63
N GLY A 228 -5.25 22.67 -50.18
CA GLY A 228 -3.81 22.56 -49.94
C GLY A 228 -3.50 22.38 -48.45
N GLU A 229 -2.45 23.04 -47.98
CA GLU A 229 -1.91 22.87 -46.62
C GLU A 229 -2.76 23.51 -45.51
N ARG A 230 -3.78 24.31 -45.84
CA ARG A 230 -4.61 25.08 -44.87
C ARG A 230 -3.78 25.85 -43.83
N LYS A 231 -2.58 26.30 -44.20
CA LYS A 231 -1.76 27.19 -43.37
C LYS A 231 -2.39 28.58 -43.38
N TYR A 232 -2.56 29.18 -42.20
CA TYR A 232 -3.08 30.54 -42.06
C TYR A 232 -2.07 31.51 -42.68
N SER A 233 -2.36 32.03 -43.88
CA SER A 233 -1.57 33.10 -44.51
C SER A 233 -1.94 34.44 -43.89
N GLY A 234 -1.70 34.59 -42.59
CA GLY A 234 -1.80 35.87 -41.91
C GLY A 234 -0.59 36.73 -42.28
N ILE A 235 -0.82 37.78 -43.06
CA ILE A 235 0.15 38.86 -43.27
C ILE A 235 0.30 39.56 -41.90
N PHE A 236 1.33 39.19 -41.15
CA PHE A 236 1.90 40.07 -40.12
C PHE A 236 3.22 40.61 -40.68
N GLN A 237 3.10 41.74 -41.36
CA GLN A 237 4.19 42.66 -41.64
C GLN A 237 3.72 44.07 -41.29
#